data_AF-V6KUS9-F1
#
_entry.id   AF-V6KUS9-F1
#
_cell.length_a   1.000
_cell.length_b   1.000
_cell.length_c   1.000
_cell.angle_alpha   90.00
_cell.angle_beta   90.00
_cell.angle_gamma   90.00
#
_symmetry.space_group_name_H-M   'P 1'
#
loop_
_entity.id
_entity.type
_entity.pdbx_description
1 polymer ?
#
loop_
_entity_poly.entity_id
_entity_poly.type
_entity_poly.pdbx_seq_one_letter_code
_entity_poly.pdbx_strand_id
1 'polypeptide(L)' 'MLANLTQEGLAAAAGISSDTVWRIETGTRSARLDHLIQIADALRADLADLVSRR' A
#
# COMPACT_ATOMS: atom_id res chain seq x y z
N MET A 1 3.36 2.73 11.57
CA MET A 1 2.67 3.87 10.92
C MET A 1 3.76 4.68 10.23
N LEU A 2 4.12 4.35 8.99
CA LEU A 2 5.48 4.60 8.48
C LEU A 2 5.67 5.76 7.47
N ALA A 3 4.74 6.72 7.32
CA ALA A 3 5.01 7.84 6.40
C ALA A 3 4.31 9.18 6.68
N ASN A 4 3.65 9.39 7.84
CA ASN A 4 2.75 10.55 8.07
C ASN A 4 1.69 10.78 6.97
N LEU A 5 1.48 9.81 6.07
CA LEU A 5 0.46 9.84 5.04
C LEU A 5 -0.83 9.28 5.63
N THR A 6 -1.94 9.99 5.41
CA THR A 6 -3.26 9.40 5.57
C THR A 6 -3.47 8.33 4.49
N GLN A 7 -4.49 7.47 4.64
CA GLN A 7 -4.82 6.48 3.60
C GLN A 7 -5.07 7.16 2.25
N GLU A 8 -5.73 8.33 2.25
CA GLU A 8 -5.97 9.13 1.05
C GLU A 8 -4.67 9.68 0.46
N GLY A 9 -3.74 10.13 1.31
CA GLY A 9 -2.43 10.58 0.87
C GLY A 9 -1.62 9.47 0.21
N LEU A 10 -1.63 8.27 0.79
CA LEU A 10 -0.97 7.09 0.21
C LEU A 10 -1.63 6.67 -1.10
N ALA A 11 -2.96 6.62 -1.14
CA ALA A 11 -3.74 6.27 -2.34
C ALA A 11 -3.42 7.23 -3.49
N ALA A 12 -3.42 8.54 -3.23
CA ALA A 12 -3.08 9.55 -4.21
C ALA A 12 -1.63 9.40 -4.71
N ALA A 13 -0.68 9.17 -3.81
CA ALA A 13 0.73 8.99 -4.17
C ALA A 13 0.98 7.71 -5.00
N ALA A 14 0.28 6.61 -4.69
CA ALA A 14 0.39 5.34 -5.39
C ALA A 14 -0.46 5.27 -6.67
N GLY A 15 -1.33 6.26 -6.92
CA GLY A 15 -2.23 6.26 -8.09
C GLY A 15 -3.29 5.16 -8.03
N ILE A 16 -3.75 4.79 -6.82
CA ILE A 16 -4.80 3.79 -6.59
C ILE A 16 -5.93 4.39 -5.74
N SER A 17 -7.07 3.70 -5.65
CA SER A 17 -8.19 4.18 -4.82
C SER A 17 -7.94 3.98 -3.32
N SER A 18 -8.47 4.88 -2.48
CA SER A 18 -8.42 4.71 -1.02
C SER A 18 -9.12 3.43 -0.54
N ASP A 19 -10.19 2.98 -1.22
CA ASP A 19 -10.80 1.66 -0.96
C ASP A 19 -9.80 0.53 -1.17
N THR A 20 -8.98 0.61 -2.23
CA THR A 20 -7.95 -0.41 -2.48
C THR A 20 -6.91 -0.43 -1.37
N VAL A 21 -6.44 0.73 -0.90
CA VAL A 21 -5.52 0.83 0.25
C VAL A 21 -6.16 0.22 1.50
N TRP A 22 -7.39 0.63 1.84
CA TRP A 22 -8.11 0.11 3.00
C TRP A 22 -8.28 -1.41 2.96
N ARG A 23 -8.62 -1.98 1.79
CA ARG A 23 -8.79 -3.43 1.62
C ARG A 23 -7.50 -4.21 1.80
N ILE A 24 -6.37 -3.64 1.37
CA ILE A 24 -5.04 -4.23 1.55
C ILE A 24 -4.67 -4.21 3.04
N GLU A 25 -4.82 -3.06 3.70
CA GLU A 25 -4.47 -2.90 5.12
C GLU A 25 -5.33 -3.76 6.05
N THR A 26 -6.62 -3.93 5.73
CA THR A 26 -7.55 -4.74 6.53
C THR A 26 -7.47 -6.23 6.20
N GLY A 27 -6.72 -6.63 5.16
CA GLY A 27 -6.65 -8.02 4.72
C GLY A 27 -7.98 -8.58 4.19
N THR A 28 -8.96 -7.73 3.89
CA THR A 28 -10.28 -8.14 3.39
C THR A 28 -10.22 -8.72 1.98
N ARG A 29 -9.12 -8.49 1.25
CA ARG A 29 -8.79 -9.15 -0.02
C ARG A 29 -7.28 -9.36 -0.13
N SER A 30 -6.88 -10.44 -0.79
CA SER A 30 -5.49 -10.61 -1.24
C SER A 30 -5.09 -9.43 -2.15
N ALA A 31 -4.02 -8.73 -1.76
CA ALA A 31 -3.47 -7.62 -2.52
C ALA A 31 -2.93 -8.11 -3.86
N ARG A 32 -3.21 -7.37 -4.94
CA ARG A 32 -2.57 -7.63 -6.24
C ARG A 32 -1.12 -7.15 -6.17
N LEU A 33 -0.21 -7.91 -6.77
CA LEU A 33 1.21 -7.58 -6.81
C LEU A 33 1.46 -6.17 -7.39
N ASP A 34 0.74 -5.81 -8.45
CA ASP A 34 0.84 -4.48 -9.08
C ASP A 34 0.55 -3.35 -8.08
N HIS A 35 -0.49 -3.48 -7.25
CA HIS A 35 -0.80 -2.46 -6.23
C HIS A 35 0.27 -2.41 -5.14
N LEU A 36 0.86 -3.55 -4.77
CA LEU A 36 1.94 -3.58 -3.79
C LEU A 36 3.19 -2.88 -4.33
N ILE A 37 3.52 -3.05 -5.61
CA ILE A 37 4.61 -2.32 -6.27
C ILE A 37 4.33 -0.81 -6.24
N GLN A 38 3.14 -0.38 -6.63
CA GLN A 38 2.76 1.04 -6.61
C GLN A 38 2.84 1.65 -5.20
N ILE A 39 2.41 0.90 -4.18
CA ILE A 39 2.50 1.35 -2.78
C ILE A 39 3.96 1.42 -2.33
N ALA A 40 4.79 0.44 -2.69
CA ALA A 40 6.22 0.44 -2.36
C ALA A 40 6.93 1.67 -2.97
N ASP A 41 6.67 1.97 -4.24
CA ASP A 41 7.19 3.15 -4.93
C ASP A 41 6.76 4.45 -4.24
N ALA A 42 5.47 4.57 -3.89
CA ALA A 42 4.92 5.74 -3.19
C ALA A 42 5.54 5.96 -1.80
N LEU A 43 5.86 4.86 -1.09
CA LEU A 43 6.50 4.88 0.23
C LEU A 43 8.02 4.97 0.15
N ARG A 44 8.62 4.86 -1.04
CA ARG A 44 10.07 4.71 -1.24
C ARG A 44 10.65 3.57 -0.40
N ALA A 45 9.93 2.46 -0.34
CA ALA A 45 10.29 1.25 0.40
C ALA A 45 10.55 0.09 -0.57
N ASP A 46 11.24 -0.95 -0.11
CA ASP A 46 11.37 -2.18 -0.89
C ASP A 46 10.04 -2.95 -0.85
N LEU A 47 9.63 -3.55 -1.97
CA LEU A 47 8.47 -4.43 -2.02
C LEU A 47 8.57 -5.58 -0.99
N ALA A 48 9.79 -6.08 -0.72
CA ALA A 48 10.04 -7.10 0.28
C ALA A 48 9.55 -6.70 1.68
N ASP A 49 9.62 -5.41 2.03
CA ASP A 49 9.15 -4.88 3.31
C ASP A 49 7.62 -4.96 3.43
N LEU A 50 6.89 -4.87 2.30
CA LEU A 50 5.42 -4.93 2.25
C LEU A 50 4.88 -6.36 2.32
N VAL A 51 5.66 -7.36 1.87
CA VAL A 51 5.22 -8.76 1.78
C VAL A 51 5.85 -9.67 2.83
N SER A 52 6.64 -9.10 3.74
CA SER A 52 7.27 -9.87 4.82
C SER A 52 6.20 -10.59 5.65
N ARG A 53 6.40 -11.90 5.82
CA ARG A 53 5.52 -12.72 6.64
C ARG A 53 5.89 -12.43 8.10
N ARG A 54 5.06 -11.63 8.78
CA ARG A 54 5.19 -11.45 10.23
C ARG A 54 4.75 -12.71 10.97
#